data_AF-A0A402AR93-F1
#
_entry.id   AF-A0A402AR93-F1
#
_cell.length_a   1.000
_cell.length_b   1.000
_cell.length_c   1.000
_cell.angle_alpha   90.00
_cell.angle_beta   90.00
_cell.angle_gamma   90.00
#
_symmetry.space_group_name_H-M   'P 1'
#
loop_
_entity.id
_entity.type
_entity.pdbx_description
1 polymer ?
#
loop_
_entity_poly.entity_id
_entity_poly.type
_entity_poly.pdbx_seq_one_letter_code
_entity_poly.pdbx_strand_id
1 'polypeptide(L)'
;MFFGEDDCILDVLSLLNLLLTIGAILGGVLAYRGGMARTANHIQERVINALEAELTGMRARLEDMKAENTRLSLIIDTICVALRRRGIAVSIDGDMVSISDHSGASTMARIQEEQER
;
A
#
# COMPACT_ATOMS: atom_id res chain seq x y z
N MET A 1 -0.79 -79.97 -23.87
CA MET A 1 -1.46 -78.81 -24.49
C MET A 1 -1.85 -77.85 -23.37
N PHE A 2 -0.86 -77.21 -22.73
CA PHE A 2 -0.99 -76.34 -21.54
C PHE A 2 0.10 -75.25 -21.59
N PHE A 3 0.32 -74.68 -22.78
CA PHE A 3 1.32 -73.61 -22.98
C PHE A 3 0.72 -72.36 -23.62
N GLY A 4 -0.56 -72.38 -24.02
CA GLY A 4 -1.21 -71.23 -24.67
C GLY A 4 -2.01 -70.31 -23.74
N GLU A 5 -2.35 -70.76 -22.53
CA GLU A 5 -3.13 -69.95 -21.56
C GLU A 5 -2.26 -69.00 -20.74
N ASP A 6 -1.04 -69.40 -20.39
CA ASP A 6 -0.13 -68.59 -19.56
C ASP A 6 0.39 -67.34 -20.29
N ASP A 7 0.66 -67.45 -21.59
CA ASP A 7 1.10 -66.32 -22.41
C ASP A 7 0.01 -65.25 -22.55
N CYS A 8 -1.26 -65.67 -22.64
CA CYS A 8 -2.40 -64.75 -22.74
C CYS A 8 -2.62 -63.97 -21.43
N ILE A 9 -2.45 -64.63 -20.28
CA ILE A 9 -2.57 -63.98 -18.97
C ILE A 9 -1.44 -62.97 -18.76
N LEU A 10 -0.20 -63.30 -19.15
CA LEU A 10 0.95 -62.41 -19.04
C LEU A 10 0.83 -61.18 -19.96
N ASP A 11 0.33 -61.35 -21.19
CA ASP A 11 0.09 -60.24 -22.12
C ASP A 11 -1.02 -59.29 -21.61
N VAL A 12 -2.10 -59.83 -21.05
CA VAL A 12 -3.19 -59.02 -20.46
C VAL A 12 -2.68 -58.24 -19.24
N LEU A 13 -1.87 -58.86 -18.38
CA LEU A 13 -1.24 -58.18 -17.25
C LEU A 13 -0.29 -57.06 -17.71
N SER A 14 0.50 -57.33 -18.74
CA SER A 14 1.44 -56.36 -19.33
C SER A 14 0.71 -55.16 -19.94
N LEU A 15 -0.37 -55.41 -20.70
CA LEU A 15 -1.21 -54.38 -21.31
C LEU A 15 -1.88 -53.49 -20.24
N LEU A 16 -2.37 -54.10 -19.16
CA LEU A 16 -3.02 -53.37 -18.07
C LEU A 16 -2.01 -52.51 -17.30
N ASN A 17 -0.81 -53.01 -17.04
CA ASN A 17 0.26 -52.26 -16.39
C ASN A 17 0.72 -51.07 -17.26
N LEU A 18 0.83 -51.27 -18.58
CA LEU A 18 1.13 -50.19 -19.52
C LEU A 18 0.04 -49.10 -19.51
N LEU A 19 -1.23 -49.49 -19.53
CA LEU A 19 -2.34 -48.54 -19.48
C LEU A 19 -2.35 -47.75 -18.16
N LEU A 20 -2.08 -48.43 -17.05
CA LEU A 20 -2.08 -47.83 -15.71
C LEU A 20 -0.92 -46.86 -15.53
N THR A 21 0.27 -47.18 -16.04
CA THR A 21 1.43 -46.28 -16.01
C THR A 21 1.22 -45.04 -16.88
N ILE A 22 0.69 -45.19 -18.10
CA ILE A 22 0.35 -44.06 -18.98
C ILE A 22 -0.73 -43.18 -18.33
N GLY A 23 -1.79 -43.81 -17.78
CA GLY A 23 -2.86 -43.13 -17.08
C GLY A 23 -2.39 -42.39 -15.83
N ALA A 24 -1.47 -42.98 -15.05
CA ALA A 24 -0.89 -42.36 -13.88
C ALA A 24 -0.02 -41.14 -14.23
N ILE A 25 0.77 -41.21 -15.31
CA ILE A 25 1.59 -40.08 -15.76
C ILE A 25 0.69 -38.94 -16.27
N LEU A 26 -0.29 -39.24 -17.13
CA LEU A 26 -1.21 -38.23 -17.67
C LEU A 26 -2.12 -37.64 -16.59
N GLY A 27 -2.66 -38.49 -15.72
CA GLY A 27 -3.48 -38.09 -14.58
C GLY A 27 -2.68 -37.26 -13.57
N GLY A 28 -1.43 -37.63 -13.30
CA GLY A 28 -0.51 -36.87 -12.48
C GLY A 28 -0.21 -35.48 -13.05
N VAL A 29 0.07 -35.38 -14.35
CA VAL A 29 0.32 -34.08 -15.02
C VAL A 29 -0.92 -33.21 -15.03
N LEU A 30 -2.10 -33.75 -15.33
CA LEU A 30 -3.36 -32.99 -15.32
C LEU A 30 -3.76 -32.56 -13.90
N ALA A 31 -3.59 -33.43 -12.90
CA ALA A 31 -3.84 -33.09 -11.50
C ALA A 31 -2.86 -32.02 -11.00
N TYR A 32 -1.59 -32.10 -11.39
CA TYR A 32 -0.58 -31.11 -11.05
C TYR A 32 -0.89 -29.74 -11.69
N ARG A 33 -1.24 -29.72 -12.99
CA ARG A 33 -1.62 -28.49 -13.69
C ARG A 33 -2.93 -27.91 -13.19
N GLY A 34 -3.95 -28.73 -12.92
CA GLY A 34 -5.24 -28.30 -12.38
C GLY A 34 -5.16 -27.80 -10.94
N GLY A 35 -4.32 -28.43 -10.11
CA GLY A 35 -4.03 -27.98 -8.75
C GLY A 35 -3.31 -26.62 -8.72
N MET A 36 -2.30 -26.43 -9.56
CA MET A 36 -1.56 -25.15 -9.66
C MET A 36 -2.39 -24.02 -10.29
N ALA A 37 -3.28 -24.33 -11.24
CA ALA A 37 -4.15 -23.32 -11.87
C ALA A 37 -5.10 -22.65 -10.86
N ARG A 38 -5.52 -23.36 -9.81
CA ARG A 38 -6.29 -22.75 -8.71
C ARG A 38 -5.44 -21.90 -7.76
N THR A 39 -4.15 -22.21 -7.64
CA THR A 39 -3.23 -21.49 -6.74
C THR A 39 -2.77 -20.14 -7.30
N ALA A 40 -2.63 -20.01 -8.63
CA ALA A 40 -2.17 -18.76 -9.24
C ALA A 40 -3.19 -17.60 -9.13
N ASN A 41 -4.49 -17.91 -9.11
CA ASN A 41 -5.53 -16.88 -9.12
C ASN A 41 -5.69 -16.15 -7.77
N HIS A 42 -5.30 -16.80 -6.65
CA HIS A 42 -5.44 -16.23 -5.31
C HIS A 42 -4.29 -15.32 -4.86
N ILE A 43 -3.16 -15.29 -5.58
CA ILE A 43 -1.98 -14.51 -5.20
C ILE A 43 -2.04 -13.09 -5.77
N GLN A 44 -2.77 -12.86 -6.87
CA GLN A 44 -2.85 -11.54 -7.50
C GLN A 44 -3.81 -10.56 -6.79
N GLU A 45 -4.86 -11.06 -6.13
CA GLU A 45 -5.90 -10.23 -5.52
C GLU A 45 -5.44 -9.53 -4.23
N ARG A 46 -4.52 -10.15 -3.49
CA ARG A 46 -4.06 -9.63 -2.19
C ARG A 46 -3.07 -8.47 -2.30
N VAL A 47 -2.26 -8.44 -3.35
CA VAL A 47 -1.26 -7.38 -3.55
C VAL A 47 -1.92 -6.10 -4.04
N ILE A 48 -2.92 -6.22 -4.94
CA ILE A 48 -3.65 -5.07 -5.49
C ILE A 48 -4.46 -4.38 -4.38
N ASN A 49 -5.19 -5.13 -3.56
CA ASN A 49 -5.97 -4.58 -2.46
C ASN A 49 -5.10 -3.93 -1.38
N ALA A 50 -3.91 -4.47 -1.10
CA ALA A 50 -2.99 -3.89 -0.12
C ALA A 50 -2.42 -2.54 -0.60
N LEU A 51 -2.04 -2.45 -1.88
CA LEU A 51 -1.53 -1.20 -2.47
C LEU A 51 -2.61 -0.11 -2.51
N GLU A 52 -3.84 -0.47 -2.85
CA GLU A 52 -4.95 0.48 -2.93
C GLU A 52 -5.35 1.01 -1.55
N ALA A 53 -5.28 0.16 -0.51
CA ALA A 53 -5.49 0.57 0.87
C ALA A 53 -4.39 1.53 1.38
N GLU A 54 -3.13 1.28 1.05
CA GLU A 54 -2.02 2.18 1.40
C GLU A 54 -2.15 3.54 0.72
N LEU A 55 -2.48 3.57 -0.58
CA LEU A 55 -2.69 4.81 -1.32
C LEU A 55 -3.87 5.62 -0.77
N THR A 56 -4.95 4.94 -0.37
CA THR A 56 -6.12 5.59 0.22
C THR A 56 -5.78 6.18 1.60
N GLY A 57 -5.05 5.44 2.43
CA GLY A 57 -4.60 5.91 3.74
C GLY A 57 -3.63 7.09 3.66
N MET A 58 -2.69 7.07 2.72
CA MET A 58 -1.77 8.19 2.51
C MET A 58 -2.48 9.44 1.99
N ARG A 59 -3.44 9.30 1.07
CA ARG A 59 -4.24 10.43 0.57
C ARG A 59 -5.07 11.07 1.66
N ALA A 60 -5.72 10.28 2.51
CA ALA A 60 -6.49 10.80 3.64
C ALA A 60 -5.61 11.64 4.59
N ARG A 61 -4.41 11.14 4.93
CA ARG A 61 -3.46 11.89 5.77
C ARG A 61 -3.00 13.20 5.12
N LEU A 62 -2.77 13.21 3.81
CA LEU A 62 -2.41 14.44 3.09
C LEU A 62 -3.55 15.45 3.09
N GLU A 63 -4.79 14.98 2.93
CA GLU A 63 -5.98 15.82 2.97
C GLU A 63 -6.19 16.42 4.36
N ASP A 64 -6.07 15.62 5.42
CA ASP A 64 -6.15 16.08 6.81
C ASP A 64 -5.06 17.10 7.13
N MET A 65 -3.80 16.81 6.74
CA MET A 65 -2.69 17.74 6.94
C MET A 65 -2.90 19.06 6.17
N LYS A 66 -3.45 18.99 4.95
CA LYS A 66 -3.75 20.19 4.15
C LYS A 66 -4.88 21.00 4.77
N ALA A 67 -5.92 20.34 5.28
CA ALA A 67 -7.02 20.99 5.97
C ALA A 67 -6.53 21.69 7.24
N GLU A 68 -5.70 21.02 8.04
CA GLU A 68 -5.13 21.62 9.25
C GLU A 68 -4.17 22.77 8.92
N ASN A 69 -3.33 22.65 7.91
CA ASN A 69 -2.45 23.73 7.47
C ASN A 69 -3.27 24.97 7.02
N THR A 70 -4.35 24.75 6.26
CA THR A 70 -5.27 25.81 5.84
C THR A 70 -5.92 26.49 7.05
N ARG A 71 -6.35 25.70 8.04
CA ARG A 71 -6.96 26.20 9.28
C ARG A 71 -5.96 27.03 10.09
N LEU A 72 -4.74 26.54 10.27
CA LEU A 72 -3.66 27.25 10.96
C LEU A 72 -3.34 28.57 10.26
N SER A 73 -3.24 28.57 8.93
CA SER A 73 -3.03 29.80 8.15
C SER A 73 -4.15 30.82 8.39
N LEU A 74 -5.41 30.38 8.43
CA LEU A 74 -6.55 31.27 8.66
C LEU A 74 -6.56 31.84 10.08
N ILE A 75 -6.16 31.06 11.08
CA ILE A 75 -5.99 31.52 12.46
C ILE A 75 -4.89 32.58 12.53
N ILE A 76 -3.73 32.31 11.91
CA ILE A 76 -2.59 33.26 11.86
C ILE A 76 -3.02 34.56 11.19
N ASP A 77 -3.69 34.50 10.04
CA ASP A 77 -4.20 35.68 9.35
C ASP A 77 -5.16 36.49 10.22
N THR A 78 -6.05 35.80 10.93
CA THR A 78 -6.99 36.45 11.85
C THR A 78 -6.25 37.17 12.99
N ILE A 79 -5.22 36.54 13.55
CA ILE A 79 -4.37 37.16 14.59
C ILE A 79 -3.62 38.36 14.02
N CYS A 80 -2.99 38.23 12.85
CA CYS A 80 -2.27 39.31 12.18
C CYS A 80 -3.18 40.50 11.90
N VAL A 81 -4.42 40.27 11.45
CA VAL A 81 -5.42 41.33 11.23
C VAL A 81 -5.83 41.98 12.56
N ALA A 82 -6.08 41.19 13.60
CA ALA A 82 -6.45 41.70 14.92
C ALA A 82 -5.33 42.55 15.54
N LEU A 83 -4.07 42.14 15.39
CA LEU A 83 -2.89 42.88 15.86
C LEU A 83 -2.67 44.17 15.05
N ARG A 84 -2.82 44.12 13.72
CA ARG A 84 -2.73 45.32 12.86
C ARG A 84 -3.74 46.39 13.24
N ARG A 85 -4.97 45.98 13.60
CA ARG A 85 -5.99 46.91 14.12
C ARG A 85 -5.61 47.61 15.42
N ARG A 86 -4.68 47.02 16.20
CA ARG A 86 -4.13 47.60 17.44
C ARG A 86 -2.84 48.40 17.21
N GLY A 87 -2.43 48.59 15.96
CA GLY A 87 -1.20 49.33 15.61
C GLY A 87 0.07 48.47 15.60
N ILE A 88 -0.07 47.14 15.74
CA ILE A 88 1.05 46.19 15.73
C ILE A 88 1.09 45.50 14.37
N ALA A 89 2.10 45.79 13.56
CA ALA A 89 2.29 45.14 12.27
C ALA A 89 3.17 43.90 12.41
N VAL A 90 2.56 42.74 12.15
CA VAL A 90 3.25 41.44 12.09
C VAL A 90 3.49 41.06 10.62
N SER A 91 4.72 40.63 10.32
CA SER A 91 5.14 40.07 9.04
C SER A 91 5.82 38.72 9.28
N ILE A 92 5.39 37.69 8.55
CA ILE A 92 5.93 36.34 8.63
C ILE A 92 6.63 36.08 7.29
N ASP A 93 7.94 35.87 7.32
CA ASP A 93 8.77 35.55 6.16
C ASP A 93 9.50 34.23 6.41
N GLY A 94 8.93 33.15 5.88
CA GLY A 94 9.36 31.78 6.16
C GLY A 94 9.37 31.50 7.67
N ASP A 95 10.56 31.25 8.21
CA ASP A 95 10.77 30.93 9.63
C ASP A 95 10.93 32.18 10.51
N MET A 96 10.84 33.39 9.94
CA MET A 96 11.07 34.65 10.67
C MET A 96 9.77 35.42 10.86
N VAL A 97 9.47 35.79 12.10
CA VAL A 97 8.36 36.67 12.45
C VAL A 97 8.93 38.01 12.90
N SER A 98 8.58 39.09 12.19
CA SER A 98 8.88 40.45 12.57
C SER A 98 7.62 41.13 13.10
N ILE A 99 7.73 41.68 14.31
CA ILE A 99 6.68 42.44 15.00
C ILE A 99 7.16 43.88 15.11
N SER A 100 6.41 44.79 14.52
CA SER A 100 6.68 46.23 14.56
C SER A 100 5.51 46.96 15.20
N ASP A 101 5.81 47.87 16.12
CA ASP A 101 4.81 48.68 16.84
C ASP A 101 4.91 50.16 16.41
N HIS A 102 3.86 50.94 16.67
CA HIS A 102 3.79 52.37 16.38
C HIS A 102 4.87 53.18 17.11
N SER A 103 5.47 52.62 18.16
CA SER A 103 6.59 53.20 18.92
C SER A 103 7.93 53.14 18.17
N GLY A 104 7.99 52.50 17.01
CA GLY A 104 9.22 52.29 16.23
C GLY A 104 10.07 51.12 16.73
N ALA A 105 9.63 50.42 17.78
CA ALA A 105 10.25 49.19 18.24
C ALA A 105 9.91 48.04 17.27
N SER A 106 10.95 47.35 16.77
CA SER A 106 10.81 46.13 15.98
C SER A 106 11.48 44.97 16.71
N THR A 107 10.76 43.88 16.88
CA THR A 107 11.24 42.63 17.48
C THR A 107 11.13 41.52 16.45
N MET A 108 12.22 40.79 16.23
CA MET A 108 12.27 39.64 15.34
C MET A 108 12.40 38.36 16.17
N ALA A 109 11.55 37.38 15.88
CA ALA A 109 11.56 36.06 16.48
C ALA A 109 11.64 35.00 15.39
N ARG A 110 12.44 33.95 15.62
CA ARG A 110 12.54 32.81 14.70
C ARG A 110 11.60 31.70 15.19
N ILE A 111 10.80 31.16 14.27
CA ILE A 111 10.01 29.95 14.48
C ILE A 111 11.00 28.80 14.58
N GLN A 112 11.15 28.24 15.78
CA GLN A 112 11.90 27.00 16.00
C GLN A 112 10.85 25.91 16.18
N GLU A 113 10.92 24.86 15.36
CA GLU A 113 10.22 23.62 15.67
C GLU A 113 10.85 23.08 16.97
N GLU A 114 10.08 23.05 18.06
CA GLU A 114 10.45 22.24 19.23
C GLU A 114 10.55 20.79 18.76
N GLN A 115 11.78 20.33 18.51
CA GLN A 115 12.08 18.91 18.43
C GLN A 115 11.78 18.32 19.81
N GLU A 116 10.56 17.81 20.00
CA GLU A 116 10.26 16.86 21.08
C GLU A 116 11.23 15.68 20.94
N ARG A 117 12.11 15.54 21.94
CA ARG A 117 13.02 14.41 22.12
C ARG A 117 12.27 13.17 22.59
#